data_AF-A0A6A4KXE7-F1
#
_entry.id   AF-A0A6A4KXE7-F1
#
_cell.length_a   1.000
_cell.length_b   1.000
_cell.length_c   1.000
_cell.angle_alpha   90.00
_cell.angle_beta   90.00
_cell.angle_gamma   90.00
#
_symmetry.space_group_name_H-M   'P 1'
#
loop_
_entity.id
_entity.type
_entity.pdbx_description
1 polymer ?
#
loop_
_entity_poly.entity_id
_entity_poly.type
_entity_poly.pdbx_seq_one_letter_code
_entity_poly.pdbx_strand_id
1 'polypeptide(L)'
;MEAVCLNSEPVFDGGDECEDEGDCSIMDQDDEISETHSQKERPPPTIGLEFESFDEAYDFYNVYAKEQGFGIRVSNSWFRSKRKERYRAKLSCSSAGFKKKSEANNPRPETRTGCPAMIVIKLVDSKRWRIVEVEIQHNHPVSPDVKRFYKSHKKMILAAKKAQHLEPVMEVHTIKLYRTAAVDVLDNGCKFELQLSRVYTKEIFKKFLSEVEGMYSCFNTRQVNVNGPIITYVVKERVEVEGRDKEVRNYEVLYETAQVDIRCICSLFNFKGYLCRHALNVLTYNGVEEIPSRYILPRWCKDFKRRYPLDYDTVDDIDANDPVQWYNHLYRRVIQVVEQGAQSQQHYKAALQGLEELLHKFSIVEADSLF
;
A
#
# COMPACT_ATOMS: atom_id res chain seq x y z
N MET A 1 15.25 -60.27 22.42
CA MET A 1 15.36 -58.82 22.66
C MET A 1 16.84 -58.51 22.72
N GLU A 2 17.42 -58.35 21.54
CA GLU A 2 18.84 -58.08 21.35
C GLU A 2 19.05 -56.57 21.29
N ALA A 3 20.05 -56.13 22.04
CA ALA A 3 20.61 -54.81 21.96
C ALA A 3 22.09 -54.93 21.57
N VAL A 4 22.59 -53.80 21.07
CA VAL A 4 23.98 -53.37 20.82
C VAL A 4 24.60 -53.66 19.45
N CYS A 5 25.18 -52.57 18.92
CA CYS A 5 26.35 -52.42 18.05
C CYS A 5 26.06 -52.09 16.57
N LEU A 6 26.75 -51.15 15.89
CA LEU A 6 27.81 -50.19 16.22
C LEU A 6 27.96 -49.22 15.03
N ASN A 7 28.28 -47.96 15.32
CA ASN A 7 28.98 -46.92 14.56
C ASN A 7 29.29 -47.12 13.06
N SER A 8 29.01 -46.08 12.27
CA SER A 8 29.88 -45.57 11.19
C SER A 8 29.45 -44.14 10.80
N GLU A 9 30.21 -43.11 11.19
CA GLU A 9 30.36 -41.91 10.36
C GLU A 9 31.35 -42.26 9.23
N PRO A 10 31.18 -41.75 7.98
CA PRO A 10 31.73 -40.43 7.66
C PRO A 10 31.02 -39.60 6.56
N VAL A 11 31.23 -38.29 6.65
CA VAL A 11 31.53 -37.33 5.55
C VAL A 11 30.39 -36.83 4.63
N PHE A 12 30.19 -35.50 4.74
CA PHE A 12 29.88 -34.46 3.74
C PHE A 12 29.15 -34.83 2.45
N ASP A 13 28.00 -34.18 2.16
CA ASP A 13 27.91 -33.11 1.14
C ASP A 13 26.51 -32.43 1.13
N GLY A 14 26.49 -31.11 0.89
CA GLY A 14 25.43 -30.35 0.23
C GLY A 14 24.06 -30.17 0.91
N GLY A 15 23.95 -29.26 1.87
CA GLY A 15 22.66 -28.72 2.33
C GLY A 15 22.37 -27.33 1.74
N ASP A 16 21.19 -27.21 1.10
CA ASP A 16 20.33 -26.03 0.90
C ASP A 16 20.96 -24.69 0.47
N GLU A 17 20.61 -24.22 -0.73
CA GLU A 17 20.12 -22.84 -0.95
C GLU A 17 19.06 -22.84 -2.10
N CYS A 18 17.76 -22.75 -1.78
CA CYS A 18 16.83 -21.64 -2.05
C CYS A 18 17.06 -20.87 -3.38
N GLU A 19 16.05 -20.80 -4.27
CA GLU A 19 15.05 -19.71 -4.31
C GLU A 19 15.75 -18.34 -4.29
N ASP A 20 15.63 -17.43 -5.25
CA ASP A 20 14.53 -17.07 -6.15
C ASP A 20 15.03 -15.86 -6.97
N GLU A 21 14.19 -15.39 -7.88
CA GLU A 21 14.23 -14.09 -8.56
C GLU A 21 15.00 -14.06 -9.89
N GLY A 22 14.28 -14.51 -10.91
CA GLY A 22 14.25 -13.76 -12.15
C GLY A 22 13.52 -12.43 -11.98
N ASP A 23 13.89 -11.45 -12.80
CA ASP A 23 12.89 -10.74 -13.59
C ASP A 23 13.54 -10.11 -14.83
N CYS A 24 12.89 -10.32 -15.96
CA CYS A 24 13.07 -9.63 -17.22
C CYS A 24 11.66 -9.13 -17.52
N SER A 25 11.34 -7.88 -17.18
CA SER A 25 11.03 -6.84 -18.17
C SER A 25 9.75 -7.07 -18.98
N ILE A 26 8.75 -6.20 -18.85
CA ILE A 26 8.23 -5.36 -19.96
C ILE A 26 7.04 -4.44 -19.55
N MET A 27 7.31 -3.13 -19.67
CA MET A 27 6.52 -2.09 -20.36
C MET A 27 5.09 -1.79 -19.89
N ASP A 28 4.95 -0.67 -19.16
CA ASP A 28 3.74 0.15 -19.18
C ASP A 28 3.82 1.13 -20.36
N GLN A 29 2.75 1.17 -21.14
CA GLN A 29 2.56 2.04 -22.31
C GLN A 29 2.18 3.46 -21.86
N ASP A 30 2.89 4.43 -22.42
CA ASP A 30 2.81 5.86 -22.15
C ASP A 30 1.50 6.48 -22.69
N ASP A 31 0.78 7.23 -21.85
CA ASP A 31 -0.11 8.31 -22.30
C ASP A 31 0.76 9.56 -22.51
N GLU A 32 0.92 9.93 -23.78
CA GLU A 32 1.63 11.14 -24.21
C GLU A 32 0.95 12.40 -23.67
N ILE A 33 1.59 13.05 -22.70
CA ILE A 33 1.54 14.50 -22.59
C ILE A 33 2.79 15.02 -23.29
N SER A 34 2.59 15.48 -24.53
CA SER A 34 3.59 16.16 -25.34
C SER A 34 3.97 17.50 -24.69
N GLU A 35 4.93 17.48 -23.78
CA GLU A 35 5.79 18.63 -23.51
C GLU A 35 7.13 18.42 -24.22
N THR A 36 7.21 18.96 -25.43
CA THR A 36 8.47 19.11 -26.16
C THR A 36 9.42 20.01 -25.36
N HIS A 37 10.31 19.43 -24.55
CA HIS A 37 11.59 20.04 -24.19
C HIS A 37 12.64 18.98 -23.80
N SER A 38 13.34 18.49 -24.83
CA SER A 38 14.75 18.07 -24.84
C SER A 38 15.23 17.12 -23.74
N GLN A 39 15.66 15.91 -24.15
CA GLN A 39 16.59 15.10 -23.38
C GLN A 39 17.84 15.92 -23.05
N LYS A 40 17.84 16.51 -21.86
CA LYS A 40 19.02 17.10 -21.25
C LYS A 40 19.44 16.09 -20.20
N GLU A 41 20.46 15.29 -20.50
CA GLU A 41 21.11 14.42 -19.53
C GLU A 41 21.41 15.26 -18.28
N ARG A 42 20.76 14.93 -17.15
CA ARG A 42 21.00 15.64 -15.90
C ARG A 42 22.39 15.26 -15.42
N PRO A 43 23.25 16.22 -15.04
CA PRO A 43 24.63 15.90 -14.67
C PRO A 43 24.64 15.01 -13.40
N PRO A 44 25.54 14.01 -13.33
CA PRO A 44 25.69 13.18 -12.14
C PRO A 44 26.08 14.04 -10.93
N PRO A 45 25.77 13.59 -9.69
CA PRO A 45 26.18 14.29 -8.49
C PRO A 45 27.70 14.45 -8.51
N THR A 46 28.17 15.69 -8.58
CA THR A 46 29.59 16.02 -8.68
C THR A 46 30.01 16.87 -7.50
N ILE A 47 31.22 16.65 -7.00
CA ILE A 47 31.79 17.46 -5.93
C ILE A 47 31.82 18.92 -6.37
N GLY A 48 31.32 19.82 -5.51
CA GLY A 48 31.28 21.26 -5.79
C GLY A 48 29.93 21.79 -6.26
N LEU A 49 28.94 20.95 -6.58
CA LEU A 49 27.57 21.41 -6.87
C LEU A 49 26.97 22.11 -5.64
N GLU A 50 26.32 23.25 -5.87
CA GLU A 50 25.73 24.11 -4.83
C GLU A 50 24.21 24.20 -4.98
N PHE A 51 23.52 24.29 -3.84
CA PHE A 51 22.07 24.41 -3.73
C PHE A 51 21.70 25.52 -2.74
N GLU A 52 20.55 26.15 -2.90
CA GLU A 52 20.07 27.21 -2.02
C GLU A 52 19.51 26.65 -0.71
N SER A 53 18.99 25.42 -0.75
CA SER A 53 18.40 24.77 0.42
C SER A 53 18.83 23.31 0.57
N PHE A 54 18.65 22.77 1.78
CA PHE A 54 18.84 21.34 2.02
C PHE A 54 17.83 20.50 1.23
N ASP A 55 16.59 20.96 1.13
CA ASP A 55 15.51 20.23 0.46
C ASP A 55 15.76 20.14 -1.06
N GLU A 56 16.29 21.20 -1.66
CA GLU A 56 16.71 21.20 -3.07
C GLU A 56 17.85 20.19 -3.32
N ALA A 57 18.86 20.16 -2.44
CA ALA A 57 19.95 19.19 -2.53
C ALA A 57 19.44 17.74 -2.34
N TYR A 58 18.46 17.55 -1.46
CA TYR A 58 17.81 16.26 -1.24
C TYR A 58 17.03 15.83 -2.49
N ASP A 59 16.23 16.72 -3.07
CA ASP A 59 15.42 16.44 -4.25
C ASP A 59 16.28 16.18 -5.48
N PHE A 60 17.38 16.91 -5.67
CA PHE A 60 18.36 16.65 -6.72
C PHE A 60 18.89 15.22 -6.65
N TYR A 61 19.34 14.79 -5.47
CA TYR A 61 19.87 13.44 -5.30
C TYR A 61 18.78 12.36 -5.37
N ASN A 62 17.55 12.69 -4.94
CA ASN A 62 16.41 11.77 -5.02
C ASN A 62 15.99 11.52 -6.48
N VAL A 63 16.03 12.56 -7.32
CA VAL A 63 15.79 12.44 -8.77
C VAL A 63 16.86 11.58 -9.41
N TYR A 64 18.13 11.88 -9.14
CA TYR A 64 19.25 11.07 -9.62
C TYR A 64 19.10 9.59 -9.21
N ALA A 65 18.81 9.35 -7.94
CA ALA A 65 18.60 8.00 -7.42
C ALA A 65 17.41 7.28 -8.07
N LYS A 66 16.32 8.02 -8.36
CA LYS A 66 15.17 7.49 -9.09
C LYS A 66 15.56 7.08 -10.50
N GLU A 67 16.30 7.91 -11.22
CA GLU A 67 16.78 7.61 -12.58
C GLU A 67 17.69 6.37 -12.59
N GLN A 68 18.58 6.27 -11.60
CA GLN A 68 19.50 5.13 -11.44
C GLN A 68 18.86 3.88 -10.82
N GLY A 69 17.63 3.94 -10.30
CA GLY A 69 16.90 2.76 -9.81
C GLY A 69 17.10 2.40 -8.33
N PHE A 70 17.49 3.35 -7.48
CA PHE A 70 17.65 3.12 -6.03
C PHE A 70 16.91 4.15 -5.16
N GLY A 71 16.72 3.81 -3.89
CA GLY A 71 16.15 4.72 -2.88
C GLY A 71 17.21 5.41 -2.05
N ILE A 72 16.94 6.62 -1.58
CA ILE A 72 17.87 7.37 -0.69
C ILE A 72 17.32 7.49 0.72
N ARG A 73 18.23 7.66 1.68
CA ARG A 73 17.91 7.98 3.08
C ARG A 73 18.89 8.99 3.65
N VAL A 74 18.42 9.75 4.62
CA VAL A 74 19.30 10.58 5.45
C VAL A 74 19.97 9.68 6.48
N SER A 75 21.26 9.38 6.30
CA SER A 75 22.02 8.51 7.21
C SER A 75 22.57 9.24 8.43
N ASN A 76 23.08 10.46 8.24
CA ASN A 76 23.56 11.29 9.35
C ASN A 76 23.26 12.76 9.08
N SER A 77 23.00 13.52 10.13
CA SER A 77 22.77 14.97 10.09
C SER A 77 23.49 15.60 11.26
N TRP A 78 24.39 16.54 10.97
CA TRP A 78 25.12 17.28 11.99
C TRP A 78 24.50 18.66 12.18
N PHE A 79 24.26 19.00 13.44
CA PHE A 79 23.64 20.26 13.85
C PHE A 79 24.63 21.11 14.64
N ARG A 80 24.56 22.43 14.47
CA ARG A 80 25.27 23.37 15.34
C ARG A 80 24.55 23.43 16.67
N SER A 81 25.23 23.00 17.74
CA SER A 81 24.68 22.87 19.10
C SER A 81 23.95 24.13 19.59
N LYS A 82 24.43 25.33 19.25
CA LYS A 82 23.85 26.60 19.74
C LYS A 82 22.56 27.07 19.05
N ARG A 83 22.23 26.60 17.84
CA ARG A 83 21.10 27.13 17.04
C ARG A 83 20.16 26.06 16.46
N LYS A 84 20.38 24.77 16.74
CA LYS A 84 19.68 23.64 16.10
C LYS A 84 19.70 23.70 14.56
N GLU A 85 20.65 24.43 13.98
CA GLU A 85 20.78 24.60 12.53
C GLU A 85 21.61 23.45 11.95
N ARG A 86 21.07 22.77 10.93
CA ARG A 86 21.76 21.70 10.23
C ARG A 86 22.87 22.30 9.36
N TYR A 87 24.11 21.81 9.49
CA TYR A 87 25.24 22.32 8.69
C TYR A 87 25.92 21.25 7.82
N ARG A 88 25.64 19.97 8.05
CA ARG A 88 26.14 18.85 7.23
C ARG A 88 25.13 17.73 7.23
N ALA A 89 25.00 17.01 6.11
CA ALA A 89 24.17 15.82 6.01
C ALA A 89 24.80 14.78 5.08
N LYS A 90 24.61 13.51 5.43
CA LYS A 90 25.02 12.35 4.61
C LYS A 90 23.76 11.67 4.08
N LEU A 91 23.58 11.67 2.77
CA LEU A 91 22.51 10.95 2.08
C LEU A 91 23.11 9.65 1.54
N SER A 92 22.54 8.50 1.88
CA SER A 92 23.03 7.20 1.42
C SER A 92 21.95 6.41 0.70
N CYS A 93 22.36 5.39 -0.06
CA CYS A 93 21.45 4.39 -0.57
C CYS A 93 20.63 3.72 0.56
N SER A 94 19.40 3.28 0.26
CA SER A 94 18.53 2.53 1.15
C SER A 94 19.17 1.23 1.63
N SER A 95 19.94 0.58 0.75
CA SER A 95 20.67 -0.67 1.00
C SER A 95 21.98 -0.48 1.80
N ALA A 96 22.30 0.75 2.22
CA ALA A 96 23.55 1.04 2.92
C ALA A 96 23.60 0.49 4.36
N GLY A 97 24.80 0.13 4.83
CA GLY A 97 25.08 -0.44 6.15
C GLY A 97 24.55 -1.87 6.35
N PHE A 98 24.74 -2.43 7.53
CA PHE A 98 24.34 -3.80 7.85
C PHE A 98 23.34 -3.79 9.01
N LYS A 99 22.30 -4.62 8.94
CA LYS A 99 21.41 -4.83 10.09
C LYS A 99 22.05 -5.84 11.04
N LYS A 100 21.82 -5.67 12.34
CA LYS A 100 22.22 -6.68 13.33
C LYS A 100 21.37 -7.94 13.11
N LYS A 101 21.99 -9.12 13.17
CA LYS A 101 21.29 -10.40 13.09
C LYS A 101 20.18 -10.42 14.15
N SER A 102 18.98 -10.78 13.74
CA SER A 102 17.79 -10.86 14.58
C SER A 102 17.54 -12.31 14.93
N GLU A 103 17.52 -12.66 16.22
CA GLU A 103 17.18 -14.01 16.72
C GLU A 103 15.67 -14.31 16.67
N ALA A 104 14.92 -13.60 15.82
CA ALA A 104 13.48 -13.78 15.72
C ALA A 104 13.16 -14.97 14.81
N ASN A 105 12.16 -15.78 15.17
CA ASN A 105 11.72 -16.95 14.41
C ASN A 105 11.25 -16.67 12.97
N ASN A 106 11.10 -15.40 12.58
CA ASN A 106 10.82 -15.00 11.19
C ASN A 106 11.50 -13.66 10.87
N PRO A 107 12.80 -13.66 10.52
CA PRO A 107 13.54 -12.44 10.25
C PRO A 107 13.10 -11.87 8.89
N ARG A 108 12.69 -10.59 8.91
CA ARG A 108 12.40 -9.84 7.68
C ARG A 108 13.61 -9.91 6.72
N PRO A 109 13.41 -10.15 5.41
CA PRO A 109 14.48 -10.23 4.42
C PRO A 109 15.48 -9.09 4.54
N GLU A 110 16.77 -9.41 4.44
CA GLU A 110 17.85 -8.45 4.63
C GLU A 110 18.00 -7.56 3.39
N THR A 111 17.46 -6.35 3.47
CA THR A 111 17.52 -5.38 2.36
C THR A 111 18.77 -4.51 2.39
N ARG A 112 19.69 -4.71 3.34
CA ARG A 112 20.88 -3.86 3.52
C ARG A 112 22.17 -4.64 3.25
N THR A 113 22.70 -4.47 2.04
CA THR A 113 23.91 -5.12 1.53
C THR A 113 25.21 -4.43 1.95
N GLY A 114 25.15 -3.38 2.77
CA GLY A 114 26.34 -2.57 3.07
C GLY A 114 26.73 -1.59 1.95
N CYS A 115 25.79 -1.24 1.08
CA CYS A 115 26.05 -0.39 -0.09
C CYS A 115 26.82 0.91 0.25
N PRO A 116 27.93 1.22 -0.44
CA PRO A 116 28.76 2.39 -0.17
C PRO A 116 28.21 3.69 -0.79
N ALA A 117 27.30 3.61 -1.77
CA ALA A 117 26.76 4.75 -2.48
C ALA A 117 26.18 5.84 -1.55
N MET A 118 26.73 7.04 -1.65
CA MET A 118 26.42 8.17 -0.78
C MET A 118 26.83 9.51 -1.37
N ILE A 119 26.17 10.57 -0.92
CA ILE A 119 26.66 11.94 -1.05
C ILE A 119 26.71 12.62 0.32
N VAL A 120 27.64 13.54 0.48
CA VAL A 120 27.73 14.39 1.68
C VAL A 120 27.63 15.84 1.27
N ILE A 121 26.65 16.53 1.85
CA ILE A 121 26.40 17.95 1.63
C ILE A 121 26.73 18.75 2.88
N LYS A 122 27.30 19.94 2.70
CA LYS A 122 27.71 20.85 3.77
C LYS A 122 27.23 22.26 3.48
N LEU A 123 26.75 22.94 4.51
CA LEU A 123 26.42 24.36 4.47
C LEU A 123 27.71 25.20 4.46
N VAL A 124 27.87 25.96 3.38
CA VAL A 124 28.96 26.92 3.13
C VAL A 124 28.38 28.34 3.26
N ASP A 125 29.12 29.22 3.92
CA ASP A 125 28.80 30.64 4.12
C ASP A 125 27.41 30.95 4.69
N SER A 126 26.82 29.99 5.41
CA SER A 126 25.48 30.04 6.02
C SER A 126 24.33 30.30 5.04
N LYS A 127 24.55 30.11 3.73
CA LYS A 127 23.55 30.38 2.69
C LYS A 127 23.44 29.32 1.61
N ARG A 128 24.49 28.51 1.39
CA ARG A 128 24.51 27.54 0.28
C ARG A 128 24.94 26.16 0.73
N TRP A 129 24.32 25.14 0.18
CA TRP A 129 24.65 23.74 0.44
C TRP A 129 25.51 23.21 -0.69
N ARG A 130 26.74 22.78 -0.41
CA ARG A 130 27.67 22.23 -1.40
C ARG A 130 27.87 20.73 -1.20
N ILE A 131 27.94 19.98 -2.30
CA ILE A 131 28.38 18.57 -2.29
C ILE A 131 29.90 18.52 -2.04
N VAL A 132 30.30 17.86 -0.97
CA VAL A 132 31.72 17.74 -0.54
C VAL A 132 32.29 16.35 -0.87
N GLU A 133 31.44 15.33 -0.90
CA GLU A 133 31.85 13.93 -1.08
C GLU A 133 30.77 13.20 -1.87
N VAL A 134 31.18 12.36 -2.82
CA VAL A 134 30.31 11.58 -3.69
C VAL A 134 30.93 10.20 -3.86
N GLU A 135 30.11 9.16 -3.65
CA GLU A 135 30.37 7.78 -3.99
C GLU A 135 29.15 7.26 -4.77
N ILE A 136 29.34 6.90 -6.03
CA ILE A 136 28.25 6.47 -6.94
C ILE A 136 28.19 4.94 -7.03
N GLN A 137 29.24 4.23 -6.64
CA GLN A 137 29.31 2.78 -6.82
C GLN A 137 28.34 2.03 -5.92
N HIS A 138 27.60 1.09 -6.50
CA HIS A 138 26.68 0.20 -5.81
C HIS A 138 27.24 -1.23 -5.77
N ASN A 139 26.96 -1.95 -4.68
CA ASN A 139 27.33 -3.36 -4.52
C ASN A 139 26.13 -4.31 -4.69
N HIS A 140 25.04 -3.82 -5.26
CA HIS A 140 23.79 -4.54 -5.49
C HIS A 140 23.20 -4.07 -6.83
N PRO A 141 22.33 -4.87 -7.47
CA PRO A 141 21.67 -4.44 -8.69
C PRO A 141 20.85 -3.17 -8.44
N VAL A 142 21.01 -2.20 -9.32
CA VAL A 142 20.19 -0.99 -9.40
C VAL A 142 19.48 -1.04 -10.75
N SER A 143 18.15 -1.19 -10.71
CA SER A 143 17.32 -1.25 -11.93
C SER A 143 16.29 -0.14 -11.92
N PRO A 144 16.13 0.59 -13.04
CA PRO A 144 15.10 1.62 -13.18
C PRO A 144 13.67 1.07 -13.09
N ASP A 145 13.44 -0.24 -13.16
CA ASP A 145 12.09 -0.83 -13.12
C ASP A 145 11.53 -0.91 -11.68
N VAL A 146 12.40 -0.83 -10.66
CA VAL A 146 12.03 -0.89 -9.23
C VAL A 146 11.66 0.50 -8.65
N LYS A 147 11.60 1.55 -9.50
CA LYS A 147 11.34 2.97 -9.13
C LYS A 147 10.11 3.19 -8.23
N ARG A 148 9.08 2.32 -8.33
CA ARG A 148 7.78 2.48 -7.67
C ARG A 148 7.77 2.07 -6.19
N PHE A 149 8.78 1.36 -5.70
CA PHE A 149 8.76 0.75 -4.37
C PHE A 149 9.51 1.53 -3.27
N TYR A 150 10.31 2.54 -3.61
CA TYR A 150 11.08 3.30 -2.62
C TYR A 150 10.26 4.42 -1.96
N LYS A 151 10.22 4.44 -0.62
CA LYS A 151 9.51 5.45 0.18
C LYS A 151 9.95 6.89 -0.11
N SER A 152 11.21 7.10 -0.50
CA SER A 152 11.75 8.41 -0.86
C SER A 152 11.10 9.02 -2.11
N HIS A 153 10.65 8.17 -3.04
CA HIS A 153 10.06 8.59 -4.32
C HIS A 153 8.55 8.88 -4.22
N LYS A 154 7.89 8.40 -3.15
CA LYS A 154 6.44 8.58 -2.92
C LYS A 154 6.05 10.05 -2.71
N LYS A 155 6.92 10.85 -2.06
CA LYS A 155 6.66 12.29 -1.84
C LYS A 155 6.67 13.10 -3.14
N MET A 156 7.57 12.76 -4.07
CA MET A 156 7.64 13.39 -5.39
C MET A 156 6.41 13.08 -6.25
N ILE A 157 5.92 11.83 -6.22
CA ILE A 157 4.71 11.42 -6.95
C ILE A 157 3.47 12.17 -6.43
N LEU A 158 3.37 12.38 -5.11
CA LEU A 158 2.27 13.12 -4.50
C LEU A 158 2.36 14.63 -4.78
N ALA A 159 3.56 15.21 -4.78
CA ALA A 159 3.79 16.61 -5.11
C ALA A 159 3.44 16.92 -6.58
N ALA A 160 3.82 16.05 -7.51
CA ALA A 160 3.45 16.15 -8.93
C ALA A 160 1.92 16.09 -9.12
N LYS A 161 1.24 15.18 -8.41
CA LYS A 161 -0.24 15.09 -8.42
C LYS A 161 -0.93 16.30 -7.79
N LYS A 162 -0.30 16.96 -6.82
CA LYS A 162 -0.84 18.15 -6.15
C LYS A 162 -0.67 19.42 -6.99
N ALA A 163 0.43 19.53 -7.76
CA ALA A 163 0.65 20.63 -8.69
C ALA A 163 -0.34 20.64 -9.86
N GLN A 164 -0.90 19.48 -10.22
CA GLN A 164 -1.95 19.34 -11.24
C GLN A 164 -3.37 19.73 -10.75
N HIS A 165 -3.57 19.99 -9.45
CA HIS A 165 -4.89 20.24 -8.84
C HIS A 165 -5.04 21.69 -8.32
N LEU A 166 -4.61 22.68 -9.10
CA LEU A 166 -4.85 24.10 -8.81
C LEU A 166 -5.69 24.75 -9.92
N GLU A 167 -6.96 24.34 -9.97
CA GLU A 167 -8.05 25.13 -10.57
C GLU A 167 -9.20 25.16 -9.54
N PRO A 168 -9.75 26.33 -9.18
CA PRO A 168 -10.79 26.41 -8.16
C PRO A 168 -12.13 26.02 -8.77
N VAL A 169 -12.48 24.74 -8.71
CA VAL A 169 -13.80 24.26 -9.16
C VAL A 169 -14.83 24.55 -8.07
N MET A 170 -15.49 25.69 -8.19
CA MET A 170 -16.84 25.88 -7.65
C MET A 170 -17.82 25.04 -8.48
N GLU A 171 -17.93 23.75 -8.20
CA GLU A 171 -19.08 22.96 -8.65
C GLU A 171 -19.68 22.20 -7.47
N VAL A 172 -20.91 22.59 -7.16
CA VAL A 172 -21.83 21.89 -6.28
C VAL A 172 -21.87 20.43 -6.71
N HIS A 173 -21.47 19.54 -5.81
CA HIS A 173 -21.50 18.09 -6.01
C HIS A 173 -22.96 17.64 -6.13
N THR A 174 -23.54 17.76 -7.32
CA THR A 174 -24.67 16.93 -7.70
C THR A 174 -24.11 15.54 -8.00
N ILE A 175 -24.66 14.54 -7.31
CA ILE A 175 -24.32 13.13 -7.54
C ILE A 175 -24.63 12.85 -9.02
N LYS A 176 -23.59 12.79 -9.85
CA LYS A 176 -23.70 12.29 -11.23
C LYS A 176 -24.09 10.82 -11.13
N LEU A 177 -25.41 10.55 -11.19
CA LEU A 177 -25.93 9.25 -11.58
C LEU A 177 -25.39 9.00 -12.98
N TYR A 178 -24.34 8.19 -13.10
CA TYR A 178 -23.93 7.64 -14.37
C TYR A 178 -25.04 6.69 -14.81
N ARG A 179 -25.94 7.22 -15.64
CA ARG A 179 -26.70 6.41 -16.59
C ARG A 179 -25.64 5.88 -17.56
N THR A 180 -25.25 4.62 -17.38
CA THR A 180 -24.35 3.91 -18.29
C THR A 180 -24.97 3.97 -19.69
N ALA A 181 -24.30 4.67 -20.60
CA ALA A 181 -24.76 4.77 -21.98
C ALA A 181 -24.66 3.39 -22.62
N ALA A 182 -25.79 2.94 -23.17
CA ALA A 182 -25.94 1.88 -24.16
C ALA A 182 -25.05 0.63 -23.93
N VAL A 183 -25.59 -0.27 -23.11
CA VAL A 183 -25.41 -1.71 -23.28
C VAL A 183 -25.93 -2.05 -24.67
N ASP A 184 -25.02 -2.21 -25.61
CA ASP A 184 -25.21 -3.02 -26.81
C ASP A 184 -23.82 -3.50 -27.25
N VAL A 185 -23.44 -4.66 -26.72
CA VAL A 185 -22.67 -5.74 -27.36
C VAL A 185 -22.39 -6.76 -26.25
N LEU A 186 -23.09 -7.90 -26.35
CA LEU A 186 -22.99 -9.14 -25.57
C LEU A 186 -23.72 -9.16 -24.21
N ASP A 187 -24.93 -9.68 -24.28
CA ASP A 187 -25.71 -10.35 -23.22
C ASP A 187 -24.89 -11.41 -22.46
N ASN A 188 -24.02 -10.99 -21.53
CA ASN A 188 -23.38 -11.88 -20.55
C ASN A 188 -22.71 -11.15 -19.36
N GLY A 189 -23.33 -10.10 -18.83
CA GLY A 189 -22.87 -9.49 -17.57
C GLY A 189 -22.87 -10.54 -16.45
N CYS A 190 -21.72 -10.78 -15.81
CA CYS A 190 -21.62 -11.76 -14.73
C CYS A 190 -22.55 -11.35 -13.57
N LYS A 191 -23.50 -12.20 -13.17
CA LYS A 191 -24.54 -11.87 -12.18
C LYS A 191 -23.97 -11.30 -10.85
N PHE A 192 -22.76 -11.71 -10.49
CA PHE A 192 -22.00 -11.20 -9.35
C PHE A 192 -21.72 -9.70 -9.39
N GLU A 193 -21.45 -9.15 -10.59
CA GLU A 193 -21.18 -7.74 -10.77
C GLU A 193 -22.39 -6.89 -10.37
N LEU A 194 -23.58 -7.27 -10.86
CA LEU A 194 -24.82 -6.55 -10.55
C LEU A 194 -25.10 -6.57 -9.05
N GLN A 195 -24.96 -7.73 -8.42
CA GLN A 195 -25.15 -7.89 -6.97
C GLN A 195 -24.19 -6.99 -6.18
N LEU A 196 -22.89 -7.07 -6.45
CA LEU A 196 -21.89 -6.34 -5.67
C LEU A 196 -21.80 -4.86 -6.01
N SER A 197 -22.25 -4.43 -7.18
CA SER A 197 -22.35 -3.00 -7.53
C SER A 197 -23.27 -2.23 -6.58
N ARG A 198 -24.28 -2.91 -6.03
CA ARG A 198 -25.24 -2.34 -5.08
C ARG A 198 -24.67 -2.30 -3.67
N VAL A 199 -23.92 -3.33 -3.28
CA VAL A 199 -23.47 -3.55 -1.90
C VAL A 199 -22.10 -2.94 -1.60
N TYR A 200 -21.11 -3.07 -2.48
CA TYR A 200 -19.73 -2.67 -2.21
C TYR A 200 -19.45 -1.17 -2.34
N THR A 201 -18.56 -0.64 -1.50
CA THR A 201 -17.95 0.68 -1.71
C THR A 201 -17.26 0.75 -3.07
N LYS A 202 -17.22 1.95 -3.66
CA LYS A 202 -16.71 2.17 -5.03
C LYS A 202 -15.31 1.58 -5.26
N GLU A 203 -14.41 1.75 -4.30
CA GLU A 203 -13.01 1.31 -4.43
C GLU A 203 -12.86 -0.21 -4.30
N ILE A 204 -13.67 -0.87 -3.46
CA ILE A 204 -13.67 -2.33 -3.38
C ILE A 204 -14.36 -2.94 -4.58
N PHE A 205 -15.45 -2.33 -5.06
CA PHE A 205 -16.14 -2.77 -6.26
C PHE A 205 -15.21 -2.79 -7.48
N LYS A 206 -14.38 -1.75 -7.70
CA LYS A 206 -13.38 -1.73 -8.79
C LYS A 206 -12.38 -2.90 -8.70
N LYS A 207 -11.89 -3.21 -7.49
CA LYS A 207 -10.94 -4.33 -7.28
C LYS A 207 -11.60 -5.69 -7.46
N PHE A 208 -12.88 -5.78 -7.13
CA PHE A 208 -13.66 -6.99 -7.41
C PHE A 208 -13.92 -7.12 -8.92
N LEU A 209 -14.21 -6.02 -9.62
CA LEU A 209 -14.44 -6.02 -11.06
C LEU A 209 -13.21 -6.50 -11.83
N SER A 210 -12.00 -6.13 -11.42
CA SER A 210 -10.78 -6.69 -12.03
C SER A 210 -10.64 -8.20 -11.85
N GLU A 211 -11.22 -8.79 -10.79
CA GLU A 211 -11.28 -10.25 -10.64
C GLU A 211 -12.36 -10.87 -11.52
N VAL A 212 -13.50 -10.19 -11.73
CA VAL A 212 -14.53 -10.64 -12.69
C VAL A 212 -14.00 -10.62 -14.11
N GLU A 213 -13.34 -9.53 -14.53
CA GLU A 213 -12.66 -9.43 -15.82
C GLU A 213 -11.53 -10.47 -15.95
N GLY A 214 -10.80 -10.72 -14.87
CA GLY A 214 -9.78 -11.77 -14.79
C GLY A 214 -10.32 -13.19 -14.99
N MET A 215 -11.63 -13.42 -14.88
CA MET A 215 -12.23 -14.74 -15.15
C MET A 215 -12.01 -15.18 -16.59
N TYR A 216 -11.91 -14.27 -17.56
CA TYR A 216 -11.65 -14.61 -18.97
C TYR A 216 -10.27 -15.22 -19.21
N SER A 217 -9.32 -15.01 -18.29
CA SER A 217 -8.00 -15.65 -18.34
C SER A 217 -8.01 -17.08 -17.77
N CYS A 218 -9.09 -17.45 -17.08
CA CYS A 218 -9.28 -18.80 -16.56
C CYS A 218 -9.96 -19.70 -17.60
N PHE A 219 -9.51 -20.95 -17.68
CA PHE A 219 -10.01 -21.93 -18.64
C PHE A 219 -9.85 -23.35 -18.10
N ASN A 220 -10.53 -24.30 -18.76
CA ASN A 220 -10.43 -25.72 -18.44
C ASN A 220 -10.65 -26.04 -16.94
N THR A 221 -11.65 -25.38 -16.34
CA THR A 221 -12.11 -25.69 -14.99
C THR A 221 -12.65 -27.12 -14.99
N ARG A 222 -12.02 -28.00 -14.21
CA ARG A 222 -12.40 -29.41 -14.11
C ARG A 222 -12.46 -29.86 -12.67
N GLN A 223 -13.39 -30.76 -12.41
CA GLN A 223 -13.50 -31.48 -11.16
C GLN A 223 -12.45 -32.60 -11.13
N VAL A 224 -11.61 -32.63 -10.10
CA VAL A 224 -10.51 -33.62 -9.97
C VAL A 224 -10.71 -34.60 -8.83
N ASN A 225 -11.46 -34.24 -7.80
CA ASN A 225 -11.74 -35.13 -6.67
C ASN A 225 -13.10 -34.83 -6.03
N VAL A 226 -13.74 -35.86 -5.47
CA VAL A 226 -14.98 -35.79 -4.68
C VAL A 226 -14.77 -36.56 -3.39
N ASN A 227 -14.58 -35.82 -2.30
CA ASN A 227 -14.43 -36.39 -0.97
C ASN A 227 -15.68 -36.04 -0.14
N GLY A 228 -16.76 -36.81 -0.32
CA GLY A 228 -18.03 -36.56 0.36
C GLY A 228 -18.67 -35.22 -0.09
N PRO A 229 -18.99 -34.28 0.82
CA PRO A 229 -19.63 -33.01 0.47
C PRO A 229 -18.65 -32.01 -0.18
N ILE A 230 -17.35 -32.29 -0.16
CA ILE A 230 -16.31 -31.39 -0.68
C ILE A 230 -15.87 -31.89 -2.05
N ILE A 231 -16.01 -31.02 -3.04
CA ILE A 231 -15.55 -31.21 -4.41
C ILE A 231 -14.30 -30.36 -4.62
N THR A 232 -13.24 -30.96 -5.16
CA THR A 232 -12.02 -30.24 -5.55
C THR A 232 -12.05 -29.96 -7.05
N TYR A 233 -11.93 -28.69 -7.40
CA TYR A 233 -11.78 -28.20 -8.77
C TYR A 233 -10.35 -27.76 -9.02
N VAL A 234 -9.88 -27.96 -10.25
CA VAL A 234 -8.66 -27.33 -10.75
C VAL A 234 -9.07 -26.33 -11.83
N VAL A 235 -8.75 -25.06 -11.60
CA VAL A 235 -8.93 -23.95 -12.55
C VAL A 235 -7.58 -23.63 -13.16
N LYS A 236 -7.46 -23.67 -14.49
CA LYS A 236 -6.23 -23.23 -15.15
C LYS A 236 -6.35 -21.74 -15.47
N GLU A 237 -5.30 -20.97 -15.26
CA GLU A 237 -5.24 -19.56 -15.64
C GLU A 237 -4.05 -19.32 -16.56
N ARG A 238 -4.26 -18.56 -17.63
CA ARG A 238 -3.17 -18.02 -18.45
C ARG A 238 -2.65 -16.79 -17.74
N VAL A 239 -1.41 -16.89 -17.26
CA VAL A 239 -0.72 -15.77 -16.65
C VAL A 239 0.26 -15.23 -17.68
N GLU A 240 0.16 -13.94 -17.98
CA GLU A 240 1.16 -13.26 -18.80
C GLU A 240 2.39 -13.04 -17.91
N VAL A 241 3.45 -13.78 -18.20
CA VAL A 241 4.78 -13.57 -17.61
C VAL A 241 5.56 -12.70 -18.59
N GLU A 242 6.30 -11.73 -18.07
CA GLU A 242 7.04 -10.71 -18.82
C GLU A 242 8.03 -11.33 -19.83
N GLY A 243 7.55 -11.63 -21.05
CA GLY A 243 8.35 -12.28 -22.09
C GLY A 243 7.60 -13.27 -22.99
N ARG A 244 6.44 -12.88 -23.55
CA ARG A 244 5.67 -13.57 -24.62
C ARG A 244 5.16 -15.01 -24.35
N ASP A 245 5.68 -15.73 -23.37
CA ASP A 245 5.22 -17.07 -23.03
C ASP A 245 4.09 -17.01 -22.00
N LYS A 246 2.89 -17.41 -22.41
CA LYS A 246 1.73 -17.55 -21.53
C LYS A 246 1.93 -18.78 -20.66
N GLU A 247 2.34 -18.59 -19.41
CA GLU A 247 2.38 -19.68 -18.44
C GLU A 247 0.95 -20.09 -18.07
N VAL A 248 0.71 -21.40 -17.95
CA VAL A 248 -0.56 -21.92 -17.48
C VAL A 248 -0.40 -22.40 -16.05
N ARG A 249 -0.97 -21.66 -15.10
CA ARG A 249 -0.98 -22.03 -13.69
C ARG A 249 -2.26 -22.78 -13.34
N ASN A 250 -2.14 -23.76 -12.43
CA ASN A 250 -3.28 -24.52 -11.94
C ASN A 250 -3.61 -24.05 -10.51
N TYR A 251 -4.87 -23.70 -10.29
CA TYR A 251 -5.38 -23.30 -8.98
C TYR A 251 -6.39 -24.30 -8.48
N GLU A 252 -6.11 -24.89 -7.33
CA GLU A 252 -7.05 -25.77 -6.64
C GLU A 252 -8.09 -24.95 -5.88
N VAL A 253 -9.35 -25.32 -6.07
CA VAL A 253 -10.50 -24.68 -5.45
C VAL A 253 -11.37 -25.76 -4.82
N LEU A 254 -11.48 -25.73 -3.51
CA LEU A 254 -12.37 -26.56 -2.73
C LEU A 254 -13.76 -25.92 -2.70
N TYR A 255 -14.78 -26.70 -3.01
CA TYR A 255 -16.17 -26.29 -2.98
C TYR A 255 -16.99 -27.29 -2.18
N GLU A 256 -17.60 -26.82 -1.09
CA GLU A 256 -18.51 -27.59 -0.25
C GLU A 256 -19.96 -27.35 -0.69
N THR A 257 -20.60 -28.39 -1.22
CA THR A 257 -21.94 -28.30 -1.82
C THR A 257 -23.04 -27.98 -0.80
N ALA A 258 -22.91 -28.45 0.45
CA ALA A 258 -23.92 -28.28 1.48
C ALA A 258 -24.05 -26.82 1.98
N GLN A 259 -22.93 -26.09 2.05
CA GLN A 259 -22.90 -24.72 2.58
C GLN A 259 -22.59 -23.65 1.53
N VAL A 260 -22.30 -24.06 0.29
CA VAL A 260 -21.75 -23.18 -0.75
C VAL A 260 -20.49 -22.48 -0.22
N ASP A 261 -19.64 -23.25 0.49
CA ASP A 261 -18.34 -22.78 0.99
C ASP A 261 -17.29 -23.02 -0.09
N ILE A 262 -16.57 -21.96 -0.45
CA ILE A 262 -15.52 -21.99 -1.47
C ILE A 262 -14.19 -21.50 -0.90
N ARG A 263 -13.12 -22.23 -1.22
CA ARG A 263 -11.75 -21.89 -0.83
C ARG A 263 -10.82 -22.14 -1.99
N CYS A 264 -10.07 -21.13 -2.39
CA CYS A 264 -9.05 -21.25 -3.43
C CYS A 264 -7.66 -21.14 -2.80
N ILE A 265 -6.68 -21.90 -3.33
CA ILE A 265 -5.27 -21.79 -2.93
C ILE A 265 -4.69 -20.39 -3.16
N CYS A 266 -5.28 -19.58 -4.07
CA CYS A 266 -4.97 -18.16 -4.28
C CYS A 266 -5.03 -17.37 -2.96
N SER A 267 -5.84 -17.81 -1.99
CA SER A 267 -6.06 -17.18 -0.69
C SER A 267 -6.46 -15.70 -0.73
N LEU A 268 -6.87 -15.18 -1.89
CA LEU A 268 -7.21 -13.77 -2.08
C LEU A 268 -8.31 -13.32 -1.11
N PHE A 269 -9.31 -14.18 -0.86
CA PHE A 269 -10.35 -13.86 0.11
C PHE A 269 -9.78 -13.70 1.52
N ASN A 270 -8.85 -14.55 1.93
CA ASN A 270 -8.20 -14.46 3.24
C ASN A 270 -7.36 -13.17 3.36
N PHE A 271 -6.66 -12.78 2.28
CA PHE A 271 -5.77 -11.61 2.28
C PHE A 271 -6.48 -10.27 2.02
N LYS A 272 -7.51 -10.25 1.17
CA LYS A 272 -8.17 -9.03 0.69
C LYS A 272 -9.65 -8.95 1.08
N GLY A 273 -10.29 -10.07 1.37
CA GLY A 273 -11.69 -10.12 1.80
C GLY A 273 -12.73 -10.03 0.68
N TYR A 274 -12.34 -10.36 -0.56
CA TYR A 274 -13.25 -10.57 -1.69
C TYR A 274 -12.75 -11.77 -2.52
N LEU A 275 -13.66 -12.45 -3.22
CA LEU A 275 -13.36 -13.69 -3.95
C LEU A 275 -12.44 -13.45 -5.15
N CYS A 276 -11.51 -14.39 -5.41
CA CYS A 276 -10.67 -14.36 -6.62
C CYS A 276 -11.41 -14.93 -7.83
N ARG A 277 -10.95 -14.56 -9.03
CA ARG A 277 -11.40 -15.09 -10.32
C ARG A 277 -11.51 -16.62 -10.37
N HIS A 278 -10.65 -17.37 -9.68
CA HIS A 278 -10.70 -18.84 -9.64
C HIS A 278 -11.92 -19.34 -8.87
N ALA A 279 -12.19 -18.72 -7.71
CA ALA A 279 -13.36 -19.03 -6.90
C ALA A 279 -14.65 -18.66 -7.67
N LEU A 280 -14.67 -17.48 -8.31
CA LEU A 280 -15.80 -17.05 -9.13
C LEU A 280 -16.09 -18.03 -10.28
N ASN A 281 -15.06 -18.54 -10.97
CA ASN A 281 -15.23 -19.54 -12.01
C ASN A 281 -15.86 -20.84 -11.51
N VAL A 282 -15.48 -21.30 -10.32
CA VAL A 282 -16.08 -22.51 -9.72
C VAL A 282 -17.51 -22.27 -9.24
N LEU A 283 -17.83 -21.09 -8.74
CA LEU A 283 -19.22 -20.70 -8.44
C LEU A 283 -20.08 -20.70 -9.71
N THR A 284 -19.59 -20.09 -10.79
CA THR A 284 -20.26 -20.11 -12.10
C THR A 284 -20.41 -21.53 -12.64
N TYR A 285 -19.37 -22.37 -12.51
CA TYR A 285 -19.43 -23.79 -12.92
C TYR A 285 -20.52 -24.56 -12.17
N ASN A 286 -20.75 -24.25 -10.90
CA ASN A 286 -21.78 -24.85 -10.07
C ASN A 286 -23.15 -24.16 -10.19
N GLY A 287 -23.33 -23.22 -11.12
CA GLY A 287 -24.60 -22.53 -11.34
C GLY A 287 -25.01 -21.57 -10.22
N VAL A 288 -24.06 -21.14 -9.39
CA VAL A 288 -24.32 -20.15 -8.33
C VAL A 288 -24.46 -18.77 -8.96
N GLU A 289 -25.64 -18.18 -8.82
CA GLU A 289 -25.98 -16.91 -9.46
C GLU A 289 -25.60 -15.67 -8.63
N GLU A 290 -25.52 -15.84 -7.31
CA GLU A 290 -25.21 -14.77 -6.37
C GLU A 290 -24.13 -15.21 -5.40
N ILE A 291 -23.21 -14.28 -5.07
CA ILE A 291 -22.19 -14.53 -4.07
C ILE A 291 -22.86 -14.71 -2.72
N PRO A 292 -22.61 -15.83 -2.01
CA PRO A 292 -23.14 -16.04 -0.67
C PRO A 292 -22.73 -14.93 0.29
N SER A 293 -23.66 -14.50 1.15
CA SER A 293 -23.47 -13.37 2.08
C SER A 293 -22.24 -13.52 3.00
N ARG A 294 -21.81 -14.75 3.31
CA ARG A 294 -20.57 -15.03 4.07
C ARG A 294 -19.30 -14.46 3.42
N TYR A 295 -19.30 -14.26 2.10
CA TYR A 295 -18.19 -13.68 1.35
C TYR A 295 -18.33 -12.16 1.15
N ILE A 296 -19.41 -11.55 1.63
CA ILE A 296 -19.67 -10.12 1.57
C ILE A 296 -19.36 -9.52 2.93
N LEU A 297 -18.13 -9.03 3.10
CA LEU A 297 -17.67 -8.55 4.40
C LEU A 297 -18.23 -7.16 4.73
N PRO A 298 -18.76 -6.92 5.95
CA PRO A 298 -19.38 -5.64 6.31
C PRO A 298 -18.50 -4.43 6.06
N ARG A 299 -17.18 -4.55 6.34
CA ARG A 299 -16.20 -3.47 6.12
C ARG A 299 -16.10 -2.96 4.68
N TRP A 300 -16.57 -3.75 3.72
CA TRP A 300 -16.55 -3.43 2.29
C TRP A 300 -17.88 -2.90 1.77
N CYS A 301 -18.95 -2.97 2.57
CA CYS A 301 -20.29 -2.54 2.18
C CYS A 301 -20.46 -1.02 2.29
N LYS A 302 -21.25 -0.42 1.39
CA LYS A 302 -21.58 1.03 1.39
C LYS A 302 -22.27 1.47 2.68
N ASP A 303 -23.08 0.58 3.25
CA ASP A 303 -23.86 0.85 4.45
C ASP A 303 -23.08 0.59 5.75
N PHE A 304 -21.76 0.40 5.66
CA PHE A 304 -20.90 0.20 6.82
C PHE A 304 -20.87 1.47 7.68
N LYS A 305 -21.73 1.51 8.69
CA LYS A 305 -21.62 2.47 9.79
C LYS A 305 -20.42 2.05 10.62
N ARG A 306 -19.35 2.85 10.60
CA ARG A 306 -18.18 2.68 11.45
C ARG A 306 -18.60 2.94 12.90
N ARG A 307 -19.26 1.97 13.54
CA ARG A 307 -19.60 2.05 14.97
C ARG A 307 -18.29 2.06 15.74
N TYR A 308 -17.93 3.21 16.29
CA TYR A 308 -16.97 3.23 17.38
C TYR A 308 -17.59 2.41 18.52
N PRO A 309 -16.89 1.39 19.04
CA PRO A 309 -17.40 0.61 20.16
C PRO A 309 -17.88 1.56 21.24
N LEU A 310 -19.14 1.38 21.66
CA LEU A 310 -19.60 1.88 22.94
C LEU A 310 -18.93 0.98 23.98
N ASP A 311 -17.66 1.23 24.27
CA ASP A 311 -17.03 0.61 25.42
C ASP A 311 -17.60 1.31 26.65
N TYR A 312 -18.58 0.62 27.23
CA TYR A 312 -18.96 0.71 28.63
C TYR A 312 -17.69 0.40 29.45
N ASP A 313 -17.35 1.29 30.37
CA ASP A 313 -16.46 1.02 31.52
C ASP A 313 -15.00 0.61 31.28
N THR A 314 -14.17 1.53 30.78
CA THR A 314 -12.78 1.67 31.31
C THR A 314 -12.45 3.17 31.46
N VAL A 315 -13.18 3.83 32.35
CA VAL A 315 -12.57 4.89 33.14
C VAL A 315 -11.59 4.17 34.07
N ASP A 316 -10.28 4.45 33.97
CA ASP A 316 -9.38 4.53 35.14
C ASP A 316 -7.87 4.60 34.83
N ASP A 317 -7.40 4.75 33.58
CA ASP A 317 -5.96 5.02 33.38
C ASP A 317 -5.61 5.82 32.11
N ILE A 318 -6.25 6.99 31.95
CA ILE A 318 -5.70 7.99 31.01
C ILE A 318 -4.53 8.65 31.72
N ASP A 319 -3.31 8.40 31.26
CA ASP A 319 -2.12 9.11 31.75
C ASP A 319 -2.34 10.62 31.58
N ALA A 320 -2.34 11.34 32.71
CA ALA A 320 -2.54 12.78 32.77
C ALA A 320 -1.38 13.60 32.15
N ASN A 321 -0.44 12.94 31.46
CA ASN A 321 0.67 13.57 30.76
C ASN A 321 0.86 13.13 29.29
N ASP A 322 -0.11 12.41 28.70
CA ASP A 322 -0.04 11.99 27.28
C ASP A 322 -1.06 12.74 26.38
N PRO A 323 -0.63 13.80 25.66
CA PRO A 323 -1.49 14.54 24.73
C PRO A 323 -2.10 13.70 23.61
N VAL A 324 -1.45 12.59 23.22
CA VAL A 324 -1.96 11.71 22.17
C VAL A 324 -3.17 10.93 22.67
N GLN A 325 -3.17 10.51 23.94
CA GLN A 325 -4.32 9.84 24.55
C GLN A 325 -5.50 10.79 24.71
N TRP A 326 -5.26 12.03 25.12
CA TRP A 326 -6.31 13.06 25.21
C TRP A 326 -6.96 13.32 23.86
N TYR A 327 -6.15 13.49 22.80
CA TYR A 327 -6.66 13.68 21.45
C TYR A 327 -7.54 12.51 21.01
N ASN A 328 -7.07 11.27 21.18
CA ASN A 328 -7.82 10.09 20.79
C ASN A 328 -9.13 9.94 21.58
N HIS A 329 -9.11 10.21 22.88
CA HIS A 329 -10.30 10.13 23.73
C HIS A 329 -11.34 11.21 23.36
N LEU A 330 -10.92 12.46 23.21
CA LEU A 330 -11.78 13.56 22.77
C LEU A 330 -12.34 13.32 21.37
N TYR A 331 -11.50 12.88 20.43
CA TYR A 331 -11.90 12.58 19.06
C TYR A 331 -12.99 11.51 19.01
N ARG A 332 -12.86 10.42 19.78
CA ARG A 332 -13.89 9.38 19.89
C ARG A 332 -15.23 9.94 20.39
N ARG A 333 -15.19 10.83 21.39
CA ARG A 333 -16.42 11.44 21.95
C ARG A 333 -17.08 12.42 20.98
N VAL A 334 -16.29 13.23 20.28
CA VAL A 334 -16.80 14.16 19.26
C VAL A 334 -17.43 13.43 18.09
N ILE A 335 -16.88 12.29 17.67
CA ILE A 335 -17.48 11.52 16.56
C ILE A 335 -18.90 11.06 16.89
N GLN A 336 -19.19 10.68 18.14
CA GLN A 336 -20.55 10.32 18.53
C GLN A 336 -21.52 11.50 18.39
N VAL A 337 -21.07 12.72 18.74
CA VAL A 337 -21.85 13.95 18.53
C VAL A 337 -22.07 14.20 17.04
N VAL A 338 -21.06 13.98 16.20
CA VAL A 338 -21.17 14.13 14.73
C VAL A 338 -22.15 13.09 14.15
N GLU A 339 -22.09 11.84 14.60
CA GLU A 339 -22.99 10.77 14.15
C GLU A 339 -24.45 11.02 14.53
N GLN A 340 -24.72 11.58 15.71
CA GLN A 340 -26.07 11.99 16.10
C GLN A 340 -26.50 13.28 15.38
N GLY A 341 -25.59 14.24 15.25
CA GLY A 341 -25.81 15.50 14.53
C GLY A 341 -26.21 15.31 13.07
N ALA A 342 -25.65 14.29 12.39
CA ALA A 342 -25.93 14.00 10.99
C ALA A 342 -27.33 13.38 10.73
N GLN A 343 -28.11 13.05 11.77
CA GLN A 343 -29.40 12.37 11.60
C GLN A 343 -30.55 13.28 11.19
N SER A 344 -30.49 14.58 11.52
CA SER A 344 -31.50 15.55 11.07
C SER A 344 -30.95 16.98 11.08
N GLN A 345 -31.61 17.89 10.34
CA GLN A 345 -31.23 19.30 10.31
C GLN A 345 -31.31 19.97 11.68
N GLN A 346 -32.21 19.51 12.57
CA GLN A 346 -32.32 20.01 13.93
C GLN A 346 -31.16 19.53 14.81
N HIS A 347 -30.79 18.24 14.72
CA HIS A 347 -29.62 17.70 15.42
C HIS A 347 -28.32 18.35 14.94
N TYR A 348 -28.20 18.63 13.64
CA TYR A 348 -27.05 19.33 13.08
C TYR A 348 -26.86 20.72 13.70
N LYS A 349 -27.93 21.52 13.75
CA LYS A 349 -27.86 22.88 14.33
C LYS A 349 -27.52 22.84 15.83
N ALA A 350 -28.12 21.92 16.58
CA ALA A 350 -27.83 21.75 18.00
C ALA A 350 -26.39 21.30 18.27
N ALA A 351 -25.88 20.35 17.47
CA ALA A 351 -24.51 19.87 17.57
C ALA A 351 -23.49 20.96 17.21
N LEU A 352 -23.75 21.73 16.14
CA LEU A 352 -22.87 22.82 15.72
C LEU A 352 -22.78 23.92 16.78
N GLN A 353 -23.92 24.36 17.31
CA GLN A 353 -23.96 25.37 18.37
C GLN A 353 -23.18 24.91 19.61
N GLY A 354 -23.36 23.66 20.04
CA GLY A 354 -22.64 23.14 21.21
C GLY A 354 -21.12 23.05 20.99
N LEU A 355 -20.67 22.70 19.77
CA LEU A 355 -19.24 22.68 19.44
C LEU A 355 -18.64 24.10 19.39
N GLU A 356 -19.37 25.08 18.85
CA GLU A 356 -18.95 26.48 18.84
C GLU A 356 -18.85 27.06 20.25
N GLU A 357 -19.80 26.74 21.14
CA GLU A 357 -19.74 27.14 22.55
C GLU A 357 -18.53 26.54 23.28
N LEU A 358 -18.18 25.28 22.99
CA LEU A 358 -16.98 24.64 23.56
C LEU A 358 -15.69 25.31 23.06
N LEU A 359 -15.62 25.62 21.76
CA LEU A 359 -14.47 26.35 21.19
C LEU A 359 -14.33 27.74 21.82
N HIS A 360 -15.44 28.46 22.01
CA HIS A 360 -15.42 29.77 22.65
C HIS A 360 -14.92 29.71 24.10
N LYS A 361 -15.28 28.65 24.85
CA LYS A 361 -14.78 28.44 26.21
C LYS A 361 -13.27 28.23 26.25
N PHE A 362 -12.68 27.52 25.29
CA PHE A 362 -11.23 27.35 25.23
C PHE A 362 -10.49 28.67 24.98
N SER A 363 -11.02 29.53 24.11
CA SER A 363 -10.45 30.86 23.85
C SER A 363 -10.46 31.78 25.08
N ILE A 364 -11.43 31.63 25.99
CA ILE A 364 -11.49 32.41 27.25
C ILE A 364 -10.45 31.90 28.26
N VAL A 365 -10.27 30.58 28.36
CA VAL A 365 -9.29 29.98 29.28
C VAL A 365 -7.84 30.34 28.91
N GLU A 366 -7.55 30.52 27.62
CA GLU A 366 -6.25 31.05 27.15
C GLU A 366 -6.03 32.54 27.51
N ALA A 367 -7.10 33.32 27.70
CA ALA A 367 -7.01 34.73 28.08
C ALA A 367 -6.78 34.93 29.60
N ASP A 368 -7.37 34.08 30.44
CA ASP A 368 -7.24 34.15 31.90
C ASP A 368 -5.90 33.59 32.43
N SER A 369 -5.16 32.84 31.61
CA SER A 369 -3.83 32.29 31.94
C SER A 369 -2.67 33.24 31.62
N LEU A 370 -2.97 34.44 31.12
CA LEU A 370 -2.00 35.50 30.78
C LEU A 370 -1.99 36.67 31.79
N PHE A 371 -2.66 36.55 32.93
CA PHE A 371 -2.68 37.54 34.02
C PHE A 371 -1.99 37.06 35.29
#